data_AF-A0A7M5V1N4-F1
#
_entry.id   AF-A0A7M5V1N4-F1
#
_cell.length_a   1.000
_cell.length_b   1.000
_cell.length_c   1.000
_cell.angle_alpha   90.00
_cell.angle_beta   90.00
_cell.angle_gamma   90.00
#
_symmetry.space_group_name_H-M   'P 1'
#
loop_
_entity.id
_entity.type
_entity.pdbx_description
1 polymer ?
#
loop_
_entity_poly.entity_id
_entity_poly.type
_entity_poly.pdbx_seq_one_letter_code
_entity_poly.pdbx_strand_id
1 'polypeptide(L)'
;MPKGRPNTMNVTGLLLEELGFYQNLVNPLREKYLNPIARILYPDWVGEGRLDSQRAFIVSYDNCDGVSKDNARDLALHFDNAEVTLNVSLSSGFEGGELFFGKLWKESTNTDYKRVDHTPSHGVFHRGRQMHGAMPLETGERYNLIIWMRSSSVRNKYCPMCERTPDLVPTLGEGDGFVAPEVPVCQLS
;
A
#
# COMPACT_ATOMS: atom_id res chain seq x y z
N MET A 1 21.86 1.65 -9.36
CA MET A 1 20.41 1.36 -9.39
C MET A 1 19.82 1.61 -8.00
N PRO A 2 18.53 1.99 -7.90
CA PRO A 2 17.78 2.10 -6.65
C PRO A 2 18.03 0.89 -5.73
N LYS A 3 18.21 1.11 -4.43
CA LYS A 3 18.62 0.06 -3.46
C LYS A 3 17.54 -0.24 -2.41
N GLY A 4 16.50 0.57 -2.32
CA GLY A 4 15.44 0.38 -1.34
C GLY A 4 14.57 -0.83 -1.64
N ARG A 5 14.31 -1.68 -0.63
CA ARG A 5 13.30 -2.75 -0.73
C ARG A 5 11.91 -2.12 -0.90
N PRO A 6 11.10 -2.55 -1.88
CA PRO A 6 9.74 -2.02 -2.09
C PRO A 6 8.87 -2.10 -0.84
N ASN A 7 8.84 -3.28 -0.22
CA ASN A 7 8.23 -3.54 1.07
C ASN A 7 8.90 -4.75 1.75
N THR A 8 8.34 -5.22 2.87
CA THR A 8 8.89 -6.34 3.65
C THR A 8 8.77 -7.70 2.96
N MET A 9 7.88 -7.85 1.97
CA MET A 9 7.62 -9.13 1.30
C MET A 9 8.26 -9.22 -0.08
N ASN A 10 8.45 -8.10 -0.77
CA ASN A 10 9.02 -8.06 -2.12
C ASN A 10 10.50 -7.72 -2.05
N VAL A 11 11.34 -8.67 -2.48
CA VAL A 11 12.80 -8.52 -2.51
C VAL A 11 13.23 -7.68 -3.73
N THR A 12 12.47 -7.79 -4.82
CA THR A 12 12.73 -7.14 -6.12
C THR A 12 11.69 -6.07 -6.41
N GLY A 13 12.15 -4.86 -6.73
CA GLY A 13 11.28 -3.78 -7.20
C GLY A 13 11.94 -2.40 -7.13
N LEU A 14 11.18 -1.36 -7.46
CA LEU A 14 11.67 0.01 -7.61
C LEU A 14 10.87 0.98 -6.75
N LEU A 15 11.56 1.81 -5.95
CA LEU A 15 10.92 2.93 -5.24
C LEU A 15 10.82 4.15 -6.16
N LEU A 16 9.61 4.69 -6.31
CA LEU A 16 9.36 5.84 -7.19
C LEU A 16 9.98 7.14 -6.66
N GLU A 17 10.20 7.23 -5.35
CA GLU A 17 10.89 8.36 -4.72
C GLU A 17 12.35 8.43 -5.17
N GLU A 18 13.07 7.30 -5.13
CA GLU A 18 14.48 7.20 -5.55
C GLU A 18 14.67 7.52 -7.05
N LEU A 19 13.60 7.42 -7.83
CA LEU A 19 13.57 7.73 -9.25
C LEU A 19 13.07 9.15 -9.57
N GLY A 20 12.70 9.94 -8.56
CA GLY A 20 12.25 11.33 -8.73
C GLY A 20 10.82 11.49 -9.25
N PHE A 21 9.98 10.45 -9.20
CA PHE A 21 8.60 10.50 -9.71
C PHE A 21 7.60 11.15 -8.74
N TYR A 22 8.00 11.48 -7.51
CA TYR A 22 7.04 12.00 -6.53
C TYR A 22 6.46 13.36 -6.90
N GLN A 23 7.32 14.34 -7.20
CA GLN A 23 6.90 15.72 -7.40
C GLN A 23 5.92 15.90 -8.57
N ASN A 24 6.16 15.22 -9.69
CA ASN A 24 5.43 15.46 -10.93
C ASN A 24 4.38 14.38 -11.27
N LEU A 25 4.40 13.23 -10.60
CA LEU A 25 3.47 12.12 -10.86
C LEU A 25 2.71 11.69 -9.61
N VAL A 26 3.40 11.21 -8.57
CA VAL A 26 2.73 10.59 -7.41
C VAL A 26 1.97 11.61 -6.57
N ASN A 27 2.58 12.76 -6.25
CA ASN A 27 1.94 13.78 -5.41
C ASN A 27 0.70 14.39 -6.10
N PRO A 28 0.76 14.83 -7.38
CA PRO A 28 -0.42 15.32 -8.07
C PRO A 28 -1.52 14.26 -8.22
N LEU A 29 -1.15 13.00 -8.50
CA LEU A 29 -2.11 11.89 -8.59
C LEU A 29 -2.86 11.70 -7.26
N ARG A 30 -2.12 11.62 -6.15
CA ARG A 30 -2.68 11.46 -4.81
C ARG A 30 -3.56 12.64 -4.42
N GLU A 31 -3.07 13.87 -4.58
CA GLU A 31 -3.74 15.07 -4.08
C GLU A 31 -4.98 15.43 -4.88
N LYS A 32 -4.91 15.37 -6.22
CA LYS A 32 -5.97 15.86 -7.10
C LYS A 32 -7.03 14.80 -7.41
N TYR A 33 -6.65 13.52 -7.40
CA TYR A 33 -7.54 12.44 -7.88
C TYR A 33 -7.84 11.41 -6.79
N LEU A 34 -6.81 10.83 -6.15
CA LEU A 34 -7.04 9.72 -5.22
C LEU A 34 -7.64 10.18 -3.88
N ASN A 35 -7.26 11.35 -3.37
CA ASN A 35 -7.82 11.90 -2.14
C ASN A 35 -9.34 12.13 -2.20
N PRO A 36 -9.89 12.80 -3.24
CA PRO A 36 -11.35 12.92 -3.41
C PRO A 36 -12.06 11.56 -3.46
N ILE A 37 -11.52 10.60 -4.21
CA ILE A 37 -12.09 9.26 -4.34
C ILE A 37 -12.06 8.53 -2.98
N ALA A 38 -10.94 8.59 -2.26
CA ALA A 38 -10.77 7.98 -0.95
C ALA A 38 -11.77 8.53 0.08
N ARG A 39 -12.00 9.84 0.08
CA ARG A 39 -12.97 10.47 1.00
C ARG A 39 -14.39 10.00 0.77
N ILE A 40 -14.76 9.67 -0.47
CA ILE A 40 -16.10 9.16 -0.81
C ILE A 40 -16.21 7.68 -0.44
N LEU A 41 -15.21 6.87 -0.80
CA LEU A 41 -15.28 5.41 -0.64
C LEU A 41 -14.96 4.96 0.79
N TYR A 42 -14.00 5.61 1.44
CA TYR A 42 -13.41 5.20 2.72
C TYR A 42 -13.25 6.38 3.70
N PRO A 43 -14.32 7.13 4.02
CA PRO A 43 -14.22 8.35 4.84
C PRO A 43 -13.52 8.11 6.19
N ASP A 44 -13.84 7.01 6.88
CA ASP A 44 -13.24 6.68 8.18
C ASP A 44 -11.73 6.42 8.12
N TRP A 45 -11.25 5.95 6.96
CA TRP A 45 -9.83 5.67 6.73
C TRP A 45 -9.06 6.92 6.33
N VAL A 46 -9.72 7.91 5.75
CA VAL A 46 -9.12 9.22 5.50
C VAL A 46 -9.14 10.07 6.77
N GLY A 47 -10.17 9.93 7.59
CA GLY A 47 -10.39 10.73 8.79
C GLY A 47 -10.74 12.19 8.47
N GLU A 48 -10.53 13.06 9.45
CA GLU A 48 -10.81 14.51 9.32
C GLU A 48 -9.84 15.22 8.36
N GLY A 49 -8.69 14.62 8.10
CA GLY A 49 -7.63 15.16 7.24
C GLY A 49 -7.72 14.68 5.79
N ARG A 50 -6.59 14.23 5.28
CA ARG A 50 -6.41 13.71 3.92
C ARG A 50 -5.37 12.60 3.96
N LEU A 51 -5.22 11.87 2.85
CA LEU A 51 -4.06 11.05 2.62
C LEU A 51 -2.88 12.00 2.31
N ASP A 52 -2.05 12.24 3.33
CA ASP A 52 -1.03 13.28 3.43
C ASP A 52 0.42 12.78 3.39
N SER A 53 0.63 11.46 3.36
CA SER A 53 1.92 10.84 2.95
C SER A 53 1.74 9.60 2.09
N GLN A 54 2.82 9.16 1.42
CA GLN A 54 2.78 8.02 0.50
C GLN A 54 4.09 7.23 0.41
N ARG A 55 3.95 5.94 0.12
CA ARG A 55 5.03 5.09 -0.38
C ARG A 55 4.61 4.47 -1.71
N ALA A 56 5.26 4.86 -2.80
CA ALA A 56 4.97 4.35 -4.13
C ALA A 56 6.12 3.50 -4.67
N PHE A 57 5.80 2.31 -5.18
CA PHE A 57 6.78 1.33 -5.63
C PHE A 57 6.23 0.42 -6.73
N ILE A 58 7.14 -0.15 -7.52
CA ILE A 58 6.81 -1.20 -8.50
C ILE A 58 7.29 -2.54 -7.97
N VAL A 59 6.44 -3.55 -8.03
CA VAL A 59 6.76 -4.96 -7.74
C VAL A 59 6.76 -5.75 -9.04
N SER A 60 7.72 -6.66 -9.19
CA SER A 60 7.78 -7.64 -10.28
C SER A 60 7.39 -9.02 -9.76
N TYR A 61 6.51 -9.70 -10.47
CA TYR A 61 6.18 -11.11 -10.27
C TYR A 61 6.68 -11.89 -11.49
N ASP A 62 7.48 -12.90 -11.23
CA ASP A 62 7.92 -13.87 -12.24
C ASP A 62 7.62 -15.30 -11.76
N ASN A 63 7.58 -16.23 -12.72
CA ASN A 63 7.29 -17.65 -12.46
C ASN A 63 8.50 -18.43 -11.93
N CYS A 64 9.63 -17.76 -11.67
CA CYS A 64 10.93 -18.41 -11.44
C CYS A 64 11.18 -18.76 -9.98
N ASP A 65 10.40 -18.23 -9.04
CA ASP A 65 10.74 -18.27 -7.60
C ASP A 65 10.49 -19.62 -6.90
N GLY A 66 10.12 -20.69 -7.61
CA GLY A 66 10.20 -22.07 -7.10
C GLY A 66 9.36 -22.39 -5.86
N VAL A 67 8.50 -21.49 -5.40
CA VAL A 67 7.59 -21.70 -4.27
C VAL A 67 6.43 -22.57 -4.74
N SER A 68 6.21 -23.71 -4.06
CA SER A 68 5.06 -24.56 -4.36
C SER A 68 3.75 -23.77 -4.28
N LYS A 69 2.86 -23.98 -5.26
CA LYS A 69 1.57 -23.26 -5.39
C LYS A 69 0.72 -23.28 -4.11
N ASP A 70 0.91 -24.29 -3.26
CA ASP A 70 0.16 -24.48 -2.01
C ASP A 70 0.71 -23.66 -0.84
N ASN A 71 2.03 -23.38 -0.78
CA ASN A 71 2.65 -22.56 0.27
C ASN A 71 2.74 -21.07 -0.09
N ALA A 72 2.56 -20.73 -1.38
CA ALA A 72 2.57 -19.35 -1.85
C ALA A 72 1.38 -18.52 -1.29
N ARG A 73 0.22 -19.16 -1.05
CA ARG A 73 -0.97 -18.46 -0.54
C ARG A 73 -0.81 -17.95 0.90
N ASP A 74 -0.26 -18.78 1.79
CA ASP A 74 -0.12 -18.43 3.21
C ASP A 74 1.09 -17.52 3.48
N LEU A 75 2.13 -17.56 2.64
CA LEU A 75 3.21 -16.57 2.68
C LEU A 75 2.82 -15.21 2.05
N ALA A 76 1.76 -15.15 1.24
CA ALA A 76 1.33 -13.94 0.53
C ALA A 76 0.11 -13.23 1.14
N LEU A 77 -0.55 -13.80 2.16
CA LEU A 77 -1.66 -13.13 2.83
C LEU A 77 -1.15 -12.07 3.80
N HIS A 78 -1.44 -10.81 3.52
CA HIS A 78 -0.97 -9.68 4.29
C HIS A 78 -1.99 -8.55 4.29
N PHE A 79 -1.62 -7.46 4.95
CA PHE A 79 -2.27 -6.18 4.80
C PHE A 79 -1.19 -5.10 4.64
N ASP A 80 -1.58 -3.94 4.13
CA ASP A 80 -0.66 -2.85 3.85
C ASP A 80 -0.47 -1.93 5.05
N ASN A 81 0.73 -1.37 5.20
CA ASN A 81 0.98 -0.25 6.09
C ASN A 81 0.47 1.07 5.46
N ALA A 82 -0.83 1.13 5.21
CA ALA A 82 -1.55 2.21 4.56
C ALA A 82 -2.94 2.37 5.18
N GLU A 83 -3.52 3.55 5.04
CA GLU A 83 -4.97 3.70 5.23
C GLU A 83 -5.70 3.24 3.95
N VAL A 84 -5.18 3.63 2.79
CA VAL A 84 -5.74 3.26 1.48
C VAL A 84 -4.60 2.91 0.52
N THR A 85 -4.80 1.87 -0.28
CA THR A 85 -3.85 1.41 -1.29
C THR A 85 -4.46 1.53 -2.68
N LEU A 86 -3.65 2.00 -3.63
CA LEU A 86 -3.88 1.82 -5.06
C LEU A 86 -2.91 0.78 -5.61
N ASN A 87 -3.41 -0.21 -6.34
CA ASN A 87 -2.60 -1.22 -7.05
C ASN A 87 -3.01 -1.26 -8.53
N VAL A 88 -2.10 -0.92 -9.44
CA VAL A 88 -2.35 -0.80 -10.88
C VAL A 88 -1.48 -1.78 -11.66
N SER A 89 -2.07 -2.53 -12.58
CA SER A 89 -1.30 -3.39 -13.50
C SER A 89 -0.58 -2.54 -14.52
N LEU A 90 0.73 -2.72 -14.65
CA LEU A 90 1.53 -2.15 -15.73
C LEU A 90 1.78 -3.14 -16.87
N SER A 91 1.68 -4.44 -16.59
CA SER A 91 1.87 -5.51 -17.58
C SER A 91 0.57 -5.93 -18.27
N SER A 92 0.72 -6.37 -19.51
CA SER A 92 -0.26 -7.16 -20.28
C SER A 92 0.37 -8.49 -20.73
N GLY A 93 -0.43 -9.48 -21.09
CA GLY A 93 0.06 -10.74 -21.68
C GLY A 93 0.57 -11.77 -20.67
N PHE A 94 0.03 -11.76 -19.45
CA PHE A 94 0.22 -12.81 -18.45
C PHE A 94 -1.12 -13.51 -18.16
N GLU A 95 -1.07 -14.71 -17.61
CA GLU A 95 -2.23 -15.48 -17.17
C GLU A 95 -2.12 -15.81 -15.66
N GLY A 96 -3.27 -15.94 -15.00
CA GLY A 96 -3.33 -16.04 -13.54
C GLY A 96 -2.98 -14.72 -12.85
N GLY A 97 -2.45 -14.79 -11.63
CA GLY A 97 -2.04 -13.59 -10.90
C GLY A 97 -3.18 -12.75 -10.31
N GLU A 98 -4.41 -13.24 -10.25
CA GLU A 98 -5.52 -12.47 -9.67
C GLU A 98 -5.20 -12.01 -8.25
N LEU A 99 -5.65 -10.82 -7.88
CA LEU A 99 -5.62 -10.41 -6.48
C LEU A 99 -6.77 -11.11 -5.76
N PHE A 100 -6.55 -11.54 -4.52
CA PHE A 100 -7.61 -12.06 -3.67
C PHE A 100 -7.72 -11.24 -2.40
N PHE A 101 -8.95 -10.93 -2.00
CA PHE A 101 -9.27 -10.05 -0.88
C PHE A 101 -10.20 -10.74 0.11
N GLY A 102 -9.82 -10.72 1.38
CA GLY A 102 -10.63 -11.17 2.50
C GLY A 102 -11.24 -10.01 3.28
N LYS A 103 -11.54 -10.27 4.55
CA LYS A 103 -12.04 -9.28 5.52
C LYS A 103 -10.93 -8.34 6.01
N LEU A 104 -11.29 -7.34 6.81
CA LEU A 104 -10.28 -6.49 7.46
C LEU A 104 -9.48 -7.28 8.50
N TRP A 105 -8.23 -6.90 8.70
CA TRP A 105 -7.36 -7.49 9.72
C TRP A 105 -8.03 -7.42 11.11
N LYS A 106 -8.04 -8.56 11.81
CA LYS A 106 -8.77 -8.87 13.07
C LYS A 106 -10.28 -9.09 12.97
N GLU A 107 -10.89 -8.95 11.80
CA GLU A 107 -12.21 -9.54 11.56
C GLU A 107 -12.05 -11.06 11.34
N SER A 108 -13.04 -11.86 11.76
CA SER A 108 -13.03 -13.34 11.77
C SER A 108 -12.21 -13.99 10.62
N THR A 109 -11.46 -15.05 10.92
CA THR A 109 -10.60 -15.82 9.97
C THR A 109 -11.37 -16.62 8.90
N ASN A 110 -12.57 -16.19 8.53
CA ASN A 110 -13.37 -16.87 7.53
C ASN A 110 -12.67 -16.79 6.17
N THR A 111 -12.60 -17.92 5.46
CA THR A 111 -11.78 -18.13 4.26
C THR A 111 -12.43 -17.66 2.96
N ASP A 112 -13.48 -16.84 3.05
CA ASP A 112 -14.19 -16.35 1.87
C ASP A 112 -13.42 -15.18 1.24
N TYR A 113 -12.62 -15.52 0.23
CA TYR A 113 -11.81 -14.58 -0.53
C TYR A 113 -12.48 -14.23 -1.86
N LYS A 114 -12.61 -12.93 -2.14
CA LYS A 114 -13.03 -12.43 -3.44
C LYS A 114 -11.83 -12.25 -4.36
N ARG A 115 -11.88 -12.84 -5.54
CA ARG A 115 -10.85 -12.64 -6.57
C ARG A 115 -11.18 -11.43 -7.43
N VAL A 116 -10.15 -10.71 -7.83
CA VAL A 116 -10.20 -9.55 -8.70
C VAL A 116 -9.14 -9.72 -9.77
N ASP A 117 -9.59 -9.79 -11.02
CA ASP A 117 -8.69 -9.81 -12.16
C ASP A 117 -7.91 -8.50 -12.21
N HIS A 118 -6.61 -8.61 -12.48
CA HIS A 118 -5.73 -7.47 -12.53
C HIS A 118 -5.35 -7.21 -13.99
N THR A 119 -5.92 -6.18 -14.60
CA THR A 119 -5.74 -5.91 -16.03
C THR A 119 -5.08 -4.55 -16.26
N PRO A 120 -4.34 -4.36 -17.36
CA PRO A 120 -3.84 -3.05 -17.75
C PRO A 120 -4.95 -1.99 -17.73
N SER A 121 -4.58 -0.74 -17.47
CA SER A 121 -5.48 0.43 -17.40
C SER A 121 -6.49 0.45 -16.25
N HIS A 122 -6.59 -0.62 -15.45
CA HIS A 122 -7.44 -0.67 -14.26
C HIS A 122 -6.59 -0.64 -13.00
N GLY A 123 -7.07 0.11 -12.00
CA GLY A 123 -6.48 0.17 -10.67
C GLY A 123 -7.43 -0.42 -9.64
N VAL A 124 -6.93 -1.29 -8.78
CA VAL A 124 -7.65 -1.78 -7.61
C VAL A 124 -7.39 -0.82 -6.44
N PHE A 125 -8.46 -0.25 -5.91
CA PHE A 125 -8.41 0.76 -4.86
C PHE A 125 -9.09 0.24 -3.59
N HIS A 126 -8.31 -0.08 -2.57
CA HIS A 126 -8.80 -0.80 -1.39
C HIS A 126 -8.26 -0.22 -0.08
N ARG A 127 -8.89 -0.61 1.03
CA ARG A 127 -8.45 -0.24 2.39
C ARG A 127 -7.15 -0.98 2.72
N GLY A 128 -6.22 -0.29 3.37
CA GLY A 128 -4.89 -0.85 3.63
C GLY A 128 -4.91 -2.06 4.56
N ARG A 129 -5.75 -2.06 5.62
CA ARG A 129 -5.87 -3.25 6.49
C ARG A 129 -6.79 -4.35 5.95
N GLN A 130 -7.23 -4.27 4.69
CA GLN A 130 -7.96 -5.39 4.09
C GLN A 130 -6.98 -6.52 3.81
N MET A 131 -7.25 -7.71 4.36
CA MET A 131 -6.38 -8.87 4.14
C MET A 131 -6.41 -9.25 2.67
N HIS A 132 -5.25 -9.37 2.03
CA HIS A 132 -5.18 -9.68 0.61
C HIS A 132 -3.85 -10.34 0.23
N GLY A 133 -3.81 -10.85 -0.99
CA GLY A 133 -2.61 -11.41 -1.60
C GLY A 133 -2.76 -11.51 -3.11
N ALA A 134 -1.71 -11.98 -3.77
CA ALA A 134 -1.72 -12.29 -5.20
C ALA A 134 -1.69 -13.80 -5.41
N MET A 135 -2.52 -14.29 -6.32
CA MET A 135 -2.43 -15.64 -6.83
C MET A 135 -1.10 -15.82 -7.61
N PRO A 136 -0.54 -17.03 -7.70
CA PRO A 136 0.59 -17.29 -8.58
C PRO A 136 0.26 -16.96 -10.03
N LEU A 137 1.27 -16.52 -10.79
CA LEU A 137 1.18 -16.44 -12.24
C LEU A 137 1.18 -17.87 -12.83
N GLU A 138 0.50 -18.02 -13.96
CA GLU A 138 0.54 -19.25 -14.76
C GLU A 138 1.54 -19.10 -15.91
N THR A 139 1.55 -17.94 -16.57
CA THR A 139 2.46 -17.60 -17.66
C THR A 139 2.77 -16.09 -17.65
N GLY A 140 3.89 -15.70 -18.26
CA GLY A 140 4.28 -14.30 -18.42
C GLY A 140 4.94 -13.66 -17.20
N GLU A 141 5.06 -12.33 -17.24
CA GLU A 141 5.63 -11.49 -16.19
C GLU A 141 4.67 -10.35 -15.85
N ARG A 142 4.52 -10.04 -14.57
CA ARG A 142 3.60 -8.99 -14.10
C ARG A 142 4.33 -7.94 -13.28
N TYR A 143 4.16 -6.68 -13.67
CA TYR A 143 4.60 -5.52 -12.92
C TYR A 143 3.39 -4.74 -12.40
N ASN A 144 3.40 -4.41 -11.12
CA ASN A 144 2.34 -3.62 -10.50
C ASN A 144 2.92 -2.33 -9.93
N LEU A 145 2.30 -1.19 -10.23
CA LEU A 145 2.48 0.05 -9.47
C LEU A 145 1.59 0.00 -8.24
N ILE A 146 2.20 0.08 -7.06
CA ILE A 146 1.51 0.11 -5.78
C ILE A 146 1.80 1.44 -5.08
N ILE A 147 0.74 2.10 -4.59
CA ILE A 147 0.84 3.34 -3.81
C ILE A 147 0.12 3.12 -2.49
N TRP A 148 0.90 3.01 -1.42
CA TRP A 148 0.42 3.06 -0.06
C TRP A 148 0.21 4.51 0.34
N MET A 149 -1.02 4.89 0.66
CA MET A 149 -1.38 6.25 1.04
C MET A 149 -1.89 6.30 2.46
N ARG A 150 -1.54 7.37 3.16
CA ARG A 150 -1.62 7.42 4.60
C ARG A 150 -2.17 8.75 5.09
N SER A 151 -2.96 8.72 6.15
CA SER A 151 -3.54 9.89 6.81
C SER A 151 -2.94 10.05 8.20
N SER A 152 -2.14 11.08 8.41
CA SER A 152 -1.61 11.43 9.72
C SER A 152 -2.72 11.64 10.76
N SER A 153 -3.87 12.19 10.33
CA SER A 153 -5.03 12.41 11.21
C SER A 153 -5.66 11.13 11.77
N VAL A 154 -5.42 9.98 11.12
CA VAL A 154 -5.85 8.66 11.56
C VAL A 154 -4.75 7.98 12.34
N ARG A 155 -3.58 7.77 11.73
CA ARG A 155 -2.52 6.94 12.33
C ARG A 155 -1.84 7.59 13.54
N ASN A 156 -1.84 8.92 13.67
CA ASN A 156 -1.35 9.58 14.89
C ASN A 156 -2.18 9.22 16.13
N LYS A 157 -3.45 8.84 15.97
CA LYS A 157 -4.30 8.38 17.08
C LYS A 157 -3.91 6.94 17.49
N TYR A 158 -3.75 6.05 16.51
CA TYR A 158 -3.41 4.63 16.72
C TYR A 158 -2.55 4.07 15.59
N CYS A 159 -1.49 3.34 15.93
CA CYS A 159 -0.67 2.61 14.98
C CYS A 159 -1.49 1.51 14.29
N PRO A 160 -1.54 1.45 12.94
CA PRO A 160 -2.36 0.46 12.22
C PRO A 160 -1.88 -0.99 12.42
N MET A 161 -0.64 -1.19 12.89
CA MET A 161 -0.06 -2.52 13.13
C MET A 161 -0.36 -3.07 14.52
N CYS A 162 -0.34 -2.21 15.55
CA CYS A 162 -0.44 -2.66 16.95
C CYS A 162 -1.59 -2.03 17.75
N GLU A 163 -2.31 -1.07 17.16
CA GLU A 163 -3.47 -0.36 17.76
C GLU A 163 -3.15 0.38 19.06
N ARG A 164 -1.87 0.66 19.31
CA ARG A 164 -1.42 1.52 20.40
C ARG A 164 -1.14 2.92 19.87
N THR A 165 -1.24 3.91 20.74
CA THR A 165 -0.76 5.26 20.44
C THR A 165 0.72 5.19 20.04
N PRO A 166 1.11 5.79 18.90
CA PRO A 166 2.47 5.70 18.40
C PRO A 166 3.42 6.53 19.26
N ASP A 167 4.61 5.98 19.53
CA ASP A 167 5.74 6.72 20.08
C ASP A 167 6.64 7.13 18.89
N LEU A 168 6.79 8.43 18.67
CA LEU A 168 7.38 8.96 17.44
C LEU A 168 8.87 9.20 17.61
N VAL A 169 9.65 8.62 16.70
CA VAL A 169 11.09 8.89 16.57
C VAL A 169 11.35 9.69 15.29
N PRO A 170 12.24 10.70 15.34
CA PRO A 170 12.63 11.43 14.13
C PRO A 170 13.20 10.49 13.06
N THR A 171 12.83 10.74 11.81
CA THR A 171 13.31 9.98 10.65
C THR A 171 13.61 10.91 9.48
N LEU A 172 14.36 10.41 8.50
CA LEU A 172 14.59 11.11 7.24
C LEU A 172 13.38 10.88 6.30
N GLY A 173 12.89 11.97 5.69
CA GLY A 173 11.74 11.92 4.77
C GLY A 173 10.40 11.71 5.48
N GLU A 174 9.40 11.20 4.75
CA GLU A 174 8.04 11.00 5.27
C GLU A 174 7.90 9.78 6.21
N GLY A 175 8.90 8.88 6.24
CA GLY A 175 8.87 7.67 7.05
C GLY A 175 7.62 6.81 6.82
N ASP A 176 6.94 6.47 7.92
CA ASP A 176 5.65 5.78 7.90
C ASP A 176 4.45 6.74 8.02
N GLY A 177 4.63 8.02 7.70
CA GLY A 177 3.50 8.96 7.57
C GLY A 177 2.91 9.45 8.89
N PHE A 178 3.54 9.17 10.02
CA PHE A 178 3.20 9.80 11.29
C PHE A 178 3.78 11.21 11.33
N VAL A 179 3.04 12.14 11.92
CA VAL A 179 3.45 13.55 12.01
C VAL A 179 3.44 13.94 13.49
N ALA A 180 4.56 14.46 14.00
CA ALA A 180 4.60 14.97 15.35
C ALA A 180 3.66 16.19 15.50
N PRO A 181 2.98 16.36 16.64
CA PRO A 181 2.18 17.55 16.87
C PRO A 181 3.07 18.79 16.78
N GLU A 182 2.57 19.84 16.14
CA GLU A 182 3.23 21.13 16.12
C GLU A 182 3.31 21.67 17.55
N VAL A 183 4.52 21.81 18.09
CA VAL A 183 4.74 22.51 19.35
C VAL A 183 4.98 23.98 19.02
N PRO A 184 4.10 24.91 19.42
CA PRO A 184 4.32 26.33 19.18
C PRO A 184 5.61 26.78 19.86
N VAL A 185 6.60 27.16 19.05
CA VAL A 185 7.94 27.56 19.53
C VAL A 185 7.86 28.76 20.49
N CYS A 186 6.81 29.58 20.38
CA CYS A 186 6.57 30.76 21.22
C CYS A 186 6.00 30.48 22.62
N GLN A 187 5.71 29.23 23.01
CA GLN A 187 5.18 28.88 24.34
C GLN A 187 6.26 28.33 25.30
N LEU A 188 7.52 28.29 24.87
CA LEU A 188 8.66 27.99 25.73
C LEU A 188 9.17 29.30 26.35
N SER A 189 8.47 29.82 27.34
CA SER A 189 8.89 30.94 28.19
C SER A 189 8.77 30.58 29.67
#